data_AF-A0A847N8Z9-F1
#
_entry.id   AF-A0A847N8Z9-F1
#
_cell.length_a   1.000
_cell.length_b   1.000
_cell.length_c   1.000
_cell.angle_alpha   90.00
_cell.angle_beta   90.00
_cell.angle_gamma   90.00
#
_symmetry.space_group_name_H-M   'P 1'
#
loop_
_entity.id
_entity.type
_entity.pdbx_description
1 polymer ?
#
loop_
_entity_poly.entity_id
_entity_poly.type
_entity_poly.pdbx_seq_one_letter_code
_entity_poly.pdbx_strand_id
1 'polypeptide(L)'
;MLDRRKGPDILVKWVKWSGIMSWILVSAIFFITLIAKPGFESYMDKSFHIKLQSNWNTELLQCVLVLLVLLFFFCIISIPINLSRCRRKSDRFNKTLIVNAVAAFIGIMLYLLFFI
;
A
#
# COMPACT_ATOMS: atom_id res chain seq x y z
N MET A 1 4.42 14.81 -42.46
CA MET A 1 4.90 13.75 -41.54
C MET A 1 3.82 13.51 -40.50
N LEU A 2 2.97 12.50 -40.74
CA LEU A 2 1.91 12.12 -39.81
C LEU A 2 2.54 11.34 -38.66
N ASP A 3 2.93 12.05 -37.61
CA ASP A 3 3.40 11.46 -36.37
C ASP A 3 2.19 10.83 -35.65
N ARG A 4 1.74 9.66 -36.13
CA ARG A 4 0.75 8.82 -35.44
C ARG A 4 1.40 8.20 -34.20
N ARG A 5 1.83 9.02 -33.24
CA ARG A 5 2.24 8.57 -31.90
C ARG A 5 1.01 8.33 -31.03
N LYS A 6 0.07 7.53 -31.53
CA LYS A 6 -0.97 6.89 -30.71
C LYS A 6 -0.33 5.67 -30.04
N GLY A 7 0.52 5.89 -29.05
CA GLY A 7 0.63 4.87 -28.00
C GLY A 7 -0.77 4.71 -27.39
N PRO A 8 -1.22 3.50 -27.02
CA PRO A 8 -2.55 3.33 -26.45
C PRO A 8 -2.71 4.28 -25.25
N ASP A 9 -3.56 5.30 -25.40
CA ASP A 9 -3.77 6.34 -24.39
C ASP A 9 -4.15 5.76 -23.01
N ILE A 10 -4.70 4.54 -23.03
CA ILE A 10 -5.03 3.74 -21.86
C ILE A 10 -3.78 3.42 -21.02
N LEU A 11 -2.66 2.99 -21.63
CA LEU A 11 -1.42 2.69 -20.89
C LEU A 11 -0.77 3.96 -20.33
N VAL A 12 -0.88 5.08 -21.04
CA VAL A 12 -0.39 6.39 -20.55
C VAL A 12 -1.17 6.81 -19.31
N LYS A 13 -2.49 6.69 -19.36
CA LYS A 13 -3.37 6.95 -18.21
C LYS A 13 -3.07 5.96 -17.09
N TRP A 14 -2.91 4.67 -17.38
CA TRP A 14 -2.66 3.62 -16.38
C TRP A 14 -1.46 3.92 -15.49
N VAL A 15 -0.33 4.35 -16.06
CA VAL A 15 0.88 4.69 -15.29
C VAL A 15 0.65 5.83 -14.29
N LYS A 16 -0.14 6.84 -14.69
CA LYS A 16 -0.47 7.97 -13.81
C LYS A 16 -1.45 7.54 -12.72
N TRP A 17 -2.47 6.76 -13.09
CA TRP A 17 -3.47 6.24 -12.16
C TRP A 17 -2.92 5.19 -11.21
N SER A 18 -1.95 4.38 -11.60
CA SER A 18 -1.40 3.33 -10.74
C SER A 18 -0.67 3.90 -9.53
N GLY A 19 0.05 5.03 -9.69
CA GLY A 19 0.62 5.76 -8.56
C GLY A 19 -0.44 6.23 -7.57
N ILE A 20 -1.52 6.87 -8.07
CA ILE A 20 -2.63 7.38 -7.24
C ILE A 20 -3.34 6.23 -6.53
N MET A 21 -3.67 5.15 -7.25
CA MET A 21 -4.34 3.98 -6.70
C MET A 21 -3.49 3.28 -5.63
N SER A 22 -2.18 3.18 -5.85
CA SER A 22 -1.28 2.61 -4.83
C SER A 22 -1.26 3.45 -3.55
N TRP A 23 -1.31 4.78 -3.66
CA TRP A 23 -1.40 5.67 -2.49
C TRP A 23 -2.73 5.56 -1.76
N ILE A 24 -3.86 5.45 -2.48
CA ILE A 24 -5.18 5.21 -1.87
C ILE A 24 -5.14 3.93 -1.04
N LEU A 25 -4.53 2.87 -1.59
CA LEU A 25 -4.43 1.59 -0.91
C LEU A 25 -3.51 1.67 0.32
N VAL A 26 -2.37 2.36 0.22
CA VAL A 26 -1.49 2.66 1.37
C VAL A 26 -2.23 3.44 2.45
N SER A 27 -3.01 4.46 2.09
CA SER A 27 -3.80 5.23 3.05
C SER A 27 -4.84 4.35 3.74
N ALA A 28 -5.56 3.49 3.01
CA ALA A 28 -6.53 2.56 3.60
C ALA A 28 -5.86 1.60 4.59
N ILE A 29 -4.71 1.03 4.23
CA ILE A 29 -3.89 0.18 5.11
C ILE A 29 -3.53 0.93 6.39
N PHE A 30 -3.07 2.18 6.26
CA PHE A 30 -2.67 3.00 7.39
C PHE A 30 -3.85 3.28 8.34
N PHE A 31 -5.01 3.67 7.81
CA PHE A 31 -6.21 3.92 8.62
C PHE A 31 -6.67 2.67 9.38
N ILE A 32 -6.73 1.51 8.72
CA ILE A 32 -7.15 0.27 9.38
C ILE A 32 -6.11 -0.14 10.44
N THR A 33 -4.82 0.03 10.16
CA THR A 33 -3.75 -0.25 11.13
C THR A 33 -3.86 0.66 12.37
N LEU A 34 -4.21 1.94 12.19
CA LEU A 34 -4.45 2.86 13.31
C LEU A 34 -5.63 2.42 14.18
N ILE A 35 -6.70 1.90 13.56
CA ILE A 35 -7.88 1.39 14.28
C ILE A 35 -7.56 0.05 14.96
N ALA A 36 -6.73 -0.79 14.33
CA ALA A 36 -6.34 -2.10 14.85
C ALA A 36 -5.37 -2.01 16.04
N LYS A 37 -4.67 -0.87 16.16
CA LYS A 37 -3.72 -0.62 17.24
C LYS A 37 -4.45 -0.66 18.59
N PRO A 38 -3.95 -1.40 19.59
CA PRO A 38 -4.55 -1.38 20.92
C PRO A 38 -4.55 0.04 21.46
N GLY A 39 -5.64 0.41 22.14
CA GLY A 39 -5.71 1.68 22.84
C GLY A 39 -4.59 1.72 23.90
N PHE A 40 -3.80 2.78 23.89
CA PHE A 40 -2.80 3.00 24.94
C PHE A 40 -3.57 3.29 26.24
N GLU A 41 -3.42 2.45 27.27
CA GLU A 41 -3.85 2.82 28.62
C GLU A 41 -3.05 4.05 29.03
N SER A 42 -3.69 5.22 29.04
CA SER A 42 -3.11 6.40 29.67
C SER A 42 -3.16 6.19 31.18
N TYR A 43 -2.23 6.75 31.96
CA TYR A 43 -2.25 6.63 33.42
C TYR A 43 -3.59 7.07 34.05
N MET A 44 -4.35 7.94 33.37
CA MET A 44 -5.72 8.32 33.74
C MET A 44 -6.75 7.20 33.58
N ASP A 45 -6.63 6.31 32.60
CA ASP A 45 -7.60 5.23 32.34
C ASP A 45 -7.60 4.16 33.44
N LYS A 46 -6.45 3.96 34.11
CA LYS A 46 -6.34 3.08 35.28
C LYS A 46 -7.17 3.54 36.47
N SER A 47 -7.37 4.85 36.65
CA SER A 47 -8.24 5.38 37.71
C SER A 47 -9.73 5.19 37.42
N PHE A 48 -10.11 4.99 36.15
CA PHE A 48 -11.51 4.88 35.73
C PHE A 48 -11.96 3.44 35.42
N HIS A 49 -11.12 2.43 35.64
CA HIS A 49 -11.43 1.01 35.39
C HIS A 49 -11.99 0.72 33.98
N ILE A 50 -11.58 1.49 32.98
CA ILE A 50 -12.02 1.26 31.61
C ILE A 50 -11.22 0.06 31.07
N LYS A 51 -11.90 -1.03 30.72
CA LYS A 51 -11.27 -2.19 30.08
C LYS A 51 -10.88 -1.84 28.65
N LEU A 52 -9.68 -1.27 28.47
CA LEU A 52 -9.11 -1.09 27.14
C LEU A 52 -8.70 -2.44 26.57
N GLN A 53 -8.85 -2.59 25.25
CA GLN A 53 -8.41 -3.77 24.54
C GLN A 53 -6.88 -3.81 24.54
N SER A 54 -6.31 -4.63 25.43
CA SER A 54 -4.85 -4.76 25.63
C SER A 54 -4.11 -5.36 24.43
N ASN A 55 -4.82 -6.01 23.51
CA ASN A 55 -4.23 -6.72 22.38
C ASN A 55 -4.68 -6.11 21.05
N TRP A 56 -3.84 -6.26 20.03
CA TRP A 56 -4.20 -5.91 18.66
C TRP A 56 -5.47 -6.62 18.21
N ASN A 57 -6.32 -5.92 17.46
CA ASN A 57 -7.47 -6.55 16.84
C ASN A 57 -7.01 -7.41 15.65
N THR A 58 -6.99 -8.73 15.85
CA THR A 58 -6.51 -9.72 14.88
C THR A 58 -7.35 -9.77 13.61
N GLU A 59 -8.66 -9.53 13.69
CA GLU A 59 -9.55 -9.47 12.51
C GLU A 59 -9.20 -8.28 11.61
N LEU A 60 -8.97 -7.11 12.20
CA LEU A 60 -8.55 -5.93 11.44
C LEU A 60 -7.14 -6.09 10.86
N LEU A 61 -6.23 -6.74 11.60
CA LEU A 61 -4.90 -7.05 11.08
C LEU A 61 -4.93 -8.06 9.93
N GLN A 62 -5.84 -9.04 9.94
CA GLN A 62 -6.07 -9.93 8.79
C GLN A 62 -6.54 -9.13 7.56
N CYS A 63 -7.46 -8.17 7.73
CA CYS A 63 -7.84 -7.26 6.65
C CYS A 63 -6.63 -6.47 6.12
N VAL A 64 -5.79 -5.95 7.01
CA VAL A 64 -4.54 -5.25 6.64
C VAL A 64 -3.61 -6.16 5.84
N LEU A 65 -3.44 -7.42 6.22
CA LEU A 65 -2.63 -8.39 5.47
C LEU A 65 -3.16 -8.57 4.04
N VAL A 66 -4.47 -8.77 3.87
CA VAL A 66 -5.08 -8.93 2.55
C VAL A 66 -4.84 -7.69 1.68
N LEU A 67 -5.01 -6.50 2.25
CA LEU A 67 -4.74 -5.23 1.56
C LEU A 67 -3.26 -5.07 1.17
N LEU A 68 -2.33 -5.47 2.05
CA LEU A 68 -0.89 -5.45 1.76
C LEU A 68 -0.53 -6.40 0.61
N VAL A 69 -1.11 -7.61 0.60
CA VAL A 69 -0.92 -8.58 -0.48
C VAL A 69 -1.45 -8.04 -1.81
N LEU A 70 -2.66 -7.46 -1.80
CA LEU A 70 -3.23 -6.81 -2.98
C LEU A 70 -2.36 -5.65 -3.49
N LEU A 71 -1.85 -4.81 -2.58
CA LEU A 71 -0.93 -3.71 -2.92
C LEU A 71 0.35 -4.23 -3.54
N PHE A 72 0.93 -5.28 -2.96
CA PHE A 72 2.17 -5.88 -3.44
C PHE A 72 2.02 -6.41 -4.87
N PHE A 73 0.99 -7.21 -5.15
CA PHE A 73 0.72 -7.71 -6.50
C PHE A 73 0.39 -6.58 -7.48
N PHE A 74 -0.40 -5.59 -7.05
CA PHE A 74 -0.70 -4.43 -7.88
C PHE A 74 0.56 -3.67 -8.29
N CYS A 75 1.49 -3.45 -7.36
CA CYS A 75 2.77 -2.82 -7.63
C CYS A 75 3.66 -3.70 -8.53
N ILE A 76 3.75 -5.01 -8.28
CA ILE A 76 4.51 -5.95 -9.12
C ILE A 76 4.01 -5.94 -10.56
N ILE A 77 2.71 -5.90 -10.80
CA ILE A 77 2.15 -5.85 -12.16
C ILE A 77 2.38 -4.46 -12.79
N SER A 78 2.27 -3.40 -11.99
CA SER A 78 2.42 -2.02 -12.47
C SER A 78 3.85 -1.63 -12.82
N ILE A 79 4.87 -2.20 -12.16
CA ILE A 79 6.29 -1.88 -12.37
C ILE A 79 6.76 -2.26 -13.80
N PRO A 80 6.57 -3.50 -14.32
CA PRO A 80 6.93 -3.88 -15.67
C PRO A 80 6.23 -3.03 -16.75
N ILE A 81 4.96 -2.69 -16.52
CA ILE A 81 4.19 -1.81 -17.41
C ILE A 81 4.86 -0.42 -17.47
N ASN A 82 5.32 0.09 -16.32
CA ASN A 82 6.02 1.36 -16.23
C ASN A 82 7.43 1.30 -16.84
N LEU A 83 8.17 0.21 -16.58
CA LEU A 83 9.54 0.00 -17.06
C LEU A 83 9.59 -0.15 -18.59
N SER A 84 8.60 -0.84 -19.17
CA SER A 84 8.44 -1.00 -20.62
C SER A 84 8.29 0.34 -21.34
N ARG A 85 7.83 1.39 -20.64
CA ARG A 85 7.69 2.75 -21.18
C ARG A 85 8.92 3.63 -21.02
N CYS A 86 9.70 3.47 -19.95
CA CYS A 86 10.97 4.20 -19.75
C CYS A 86 12.04 3.92 -20.81
N ARG A 87 11.83 2.93 -21.70
CA ARG A 87 12.67 2.69 -22.86
C ARG A 87 12.67 3.85 -23.88
N ARG A 88 11.76 4.84 -23.73
CA ARG A 88 11.77 6.12 -24.47
C ARG A 88 12.43 7.21 -23.59
N LYS A 89 13.48 7.85 -24.11
CA LYS A 89 14.42 8.82 -23.49
C LYS A 89 13.83 9.99 -22.67
N SER A 90 12.50 10.13 -22.59
CA SER A 90 11.75 11.23 -21.96
C SER A 90 10.79 10.79 -20.85
N ASP A 91 10.53 9.49 -20.66
CA ASP A 91 9.53 9.03 -19.68
C ASP A 91 10.15 8.88 -18.28
N ARG A 92 9.59 9.59 -17.29
CA ARG A 92 10.01 9.53 -15.88
C ARG A 92 9.48 8.29 -15.20
N PHE A 93 10.37 7.46 -14.67
CA PHE A 93 10.02 6.27 -13.90
C PHE A 93 9.31 6.63 -12.59
N ASN A 94 8.13 6.05 -12.35
CA ASN A 94 7.41 6.28 -11.10
C ASN A 94 8.01 5.42 -9.97
N LYS A 95 9.00 5.98 -9.28
CA LYS A 95 9.69 5.34 -8.14
C LYS A 95 8.75 4.97 -6.99
N THR A 96 7.59 5.62 -6.89
CA THR A 96 6.58 5.36 -5.85
C THR A 96 6.10 3.91 -5.87
N LEU A 97 5.97 3.28 -7.04
CA LEU A 97 5.52 1.89 -7.11
C LEU A 97 6.53 0.91 -6.49
N ILE A 98 7.83 1.19 -6.64
CA ILE A 98 8.88 0.39 -5.99
C ILE A 98 8.83 0.61 -4.48
N VAL A 99 8.74 1.86 -4.03
CA VAL A 99 8.66 2.19 -2.60
C VAL A 99 7.45 1.50 -1.96
N ASN A 100 6.28 1.56 -2.61
CA ASN A 100 5.07 0.93 -2.10
C ASN A 100 5.15 -0.60 -2.14
N ALA A 101 5.81 -1.21 -3.15
CA ALA A 101 6.04 -2.65 -3.18
C ALA A 101 6.94 -3.11 -2.02
N VAL A 102 8.04 -2.40 -1.77
CA VAL A 102 8.97 -2.73 -0.67
C VAL A 102 8.27 -2.52 0.68
N ALA A 103 7.54 -1.42 0.85
CA ALA A 103 6.76 -1.18 2.07
C ALA A 103 5.70 -2.27 2.31
N ALA A 104 4.98 -2.69 1.26
CA ALA A 104 4.00 -3.77 1.34
C ALA A 104 4.67 -5.09 1.73
N PHE A 105 5.81 -5.42 1.11
CA PHE A 105 6.59 -6.62 1.45
C PHE A 105 7.05 -6.64 2.90
N ILE A 106 7.61 -5.52 3.39
CA ILE A 106 8.01 -5.38 4.80
C ILE A 106 6.80 -5.56 5.71
N GLY A 107 5.66 -4.93 5.40
CA GLY A 107 4.43 -5.07 6.18
C GLY A 107 3.94 -6.52 6.26
N ILE A 108 3.98 -7.26 5.15
CA ILE A 108 3.66 -8.69 5.12
C ILE A 108 4.63 -9.46 6.02
N MET A 109 5.93 -9.26 5.87
CA MET A 109 6.94 -9.94 6.69
C MET A 109 6.74 -9.67 8.19
N LEU A 110 6.47 -8.43 8.58
CA LEU A 110 6.17 -8.08 9.96
C LEU A 110 4.93 -8.81 10.47
N TYR A 111 3.84 -8.85 9.69
CA TYR A 111 2.65 -9.60 10.08
C TYR A 111 2.97 -11.09 10.32
N LEU A 112 3.69 -11.73 9.39
CA LEU A 112 4.04 -13.14 9.48
C LEU A 112 4.98 -13.46 10.65
N LEU A 113 5.83 -12.51 11.06
CA LEU A 113 6.77 -12.72 12.18
C LEU A 113 6.14 -12.50 13.56
N PHE A 114 5.13 -11.64 13.67
CA PHE A 114 4.56 -11.23 14.96
C PHE A 114 3.19 -11.86 15.26
N PHE A 115 2.44 -12.32 14.25
CA PHE A 115 1.04 -12.74 14.40
C PHE A 115 0.73 -14.16 13.89
N ILE A 116 1.72 -14.87 13.37
CA ILE A 116 1.69 -16.32 13.10
C ILE A 116 2.58 -17.01 14.12
#